data_AF-A0A930RGM8-F1
#
_entry.id   AF-A0A930RGM8-F1
#
_cell.length_a   1.000
_cell.length_b   1.000
_cell.length_c   1.000
_cell.angle_alpha   90.00
_cell.angle_beta   90.00
_cell.angle_gamma   90.00
#
_symmetry.space_group_name_H-M   'P 1'
#
loop_
_entity.id
_entity.type
_entity.pdbx_description
1 polymer ?
#
loop_
_entity_poly.entity_id
_entity_poly.type
_entity_poly.pdbx_seq_one_letter_code
_entity_poly.pdbx_strand_id
1 'polypeptide(L)'
;MNKKTIKDIDVKGKKVFVRVDYNVPFDAEMNITNDTRMVRTLPTLNYLLDGGAALIIACHIGRPTEAREDKFSTKHLVKHLAELLGREVKWASDCVGPEAEKLAAGLKPGEVLLLENLRYHKEEKKNDPGFAKQLASLADIAVDDAFGVAHRAHASNVGIAADL
;
A
#
# COMPACT_ATOMS: atom_id res chain seq x y z
N MET A 1 -19.08 0.97 18.00
CA MET A 1 -18.26 0.95 16.77
C MET A 1 -18.30 -0.47 16.24
N ASN A 2 -18.87 -0.72 15.05
CA ASN A 2 -19.01 -2.07 14.49
C ASN A 2 -18.42 -2.09 13.07
N LYS A 3 -17.08 -2.16 12.98
CA LYS A 3 -16.34 -2.25 11.72
C LYS A 3 -15.92 -3.69 11.51
N LYS A 4 -16.04 -4.19 10.27
CA LYS A 4 -15.43 -5.47 9.89
C LYS A 4 -13.91 -5.36 10.01
N THR A 5 -13.29 -6.47 10.38
CA THR A 5 -11.85 -6.62 10.49
C THR A 5 -11.36 -7.67 9.49
N ILE A 6 -10.04 -7.79 9.35
CA ILE A 6 -9.42 -8.87 8.55
C ILE A 6 -9.81 -10.27 9.01
N LYS A 7 -10.35 -10.42 10.23
CA LYS A 7 -10.82 -11.71 10.77
C LYS A 7 -12.22 -12.09 10.29
N ASP A 8 -12.94 -11.15 9.68
CA ASP A 8 -14.33 -11.32 9.26
C ASP A 8 -14.49 -11.55 7.74
N ILE A 9 -13.38 -11.74 7.03
CA ILE A 9 -13.34 -11.84 5.56
C ILE A 9 -12.50 -13.04 5.12
N ASP A 10 -12.92 -13.70 4.03
CA ASP A 10 -12.10 -14.73 3.37
C ASP A 10 -11.17 -14.08 2.34
N VAL A 11 -9.87 -14.28 2.54
CA VAL A 11 -8.81 -13.67 1.74
C VAL A 11 -8.08 -14.69 0.87
N LYS A 12 -8.46 -15.98 0.95
CA LYS A 12 -7.76 -17.06 0.26
C LYS A 12 -7.86 -16.89 -1.25
N GLY A 13 -6.70 -16.80 -1.91
CA GLY A 13 -6.63 -16.61 -3.36
C GLY A 13 -7.05 -15.21 -3.84
N LYS A 14 -7.27 -14.27 -2.91
CA LYS A 14 -7.65 -12.89 -3.22
C LYS A 14 -6.42 -11.99 -3.29
N LYS A 15 -6.50 -10.95 -4.11
CA LYS A 15 -5.59 -9.80 -4.07
C LYS A 15 -6.14 -8.79 -3.09
N VAL A 16 -5.34 -8.40 -2.11
CA VAL A 16 -5.76 -7.49 -1.05
C VAL A 16 -4.95 -6.21 -1.15
N PHE A 17 -5.63 -5.10 -1.41
CA PHE A 17 -5.06 -3.77 -1.27
C PHE A 17 -4.93 -3.45 0.22
N VAL A 18 -3.72 -3.18 0.68
CA VAL A 18 -3.45 -2.84 2.09
C VAL A 18 -2.87 -1.43 2.17
N ARG A 19 -3.67 -0.52 2.70
CA ARG A 19 -3.23 0.85 3.00
C ARG A 19 -2.44 0.83 4.31
N VAL A 20 -1.18 1.25 4.24
CA VAL A 20 -0.26 1.30 5.39
C VAL A 20 0.33 2.71 5.59
N ASP A 21 0.76 2.99 6.83
CA ASP A 21 1.52 4.21 7.16
C ASP A 21 3.03 3.94 7.15
N TYR A 22 3.66 3.95 5.98
CA TYR A 22 5.13 3.84 5.85
C TYR A 22 5.83 5.19 5.67
N ASN A 23 5.26 6.26 6.19
CA ASN A 23 5.95 7.55 6.23
C ASN A 23 7.04 7.52 7.33
N VAL A 24 8.16 6.87 7.03
CA VAL A 24 9.33 6.67 7.89
C VAL A 24 10.41 7.74 7.61
N PRO A 25 11.27 8.05 8.60
CA PRO A 25 12.40 8.95 8.39
C PRO A 25 13.58 8.25 7.70
N PHE A 26 14.25 8.97 6.80
CA PHE A 26 15.47 8.56 6.11
C PHE A 26 16.66 9.43 6.54
N ASP A 27 17.87 8.87 6.52
CA ASP A 27 19.12 9.64 6.61
C ASP A 27 19.49 10.27 5.24
N ALA A 28 20.68 10.88 5.15
CA ALA A 28 21.15 11.54 3.93
C ALA A 28 21.45 10.55 2.80
N GLU A 29 21.74 9.30 3.15
CA GLU A 29 22.06 8.19 2.27
C GLU A 29 20.82 7.35 1.89
N MET A 30 19.62 7.79 2.27
CA MET A 30 18.34 7.11 2.05
C MET A 30 18.16 5.78 2.80
N ASN A 31 18.88 5.58 3.91
CA ASN A 31 18.61 4.47 4.82
C ASN A 31 17.48 4.83 5.80
N ILE A 32 16.65 3.84 6.13
CA ILE A 32 15.59 4.00 7.12
C ILE A 32 16.21 4.11 8.52
N THR A 33 15.95 5.22 9.22
CA THR A 33 16.51 5.46 10.56
C THR A 33 15.57 5.02 11.68
N ASN A 34 14.28 4.84 11.38
CA ASN A 34 13.29 4.30 12.30
C ASN A 34 12.19 3.58 11.52
N ASP A 35 12.13 2.26 11.65
CA ASP A 35 11.20 1.39 10.93
C ASP A 35 10.00 0.96 11.77
N THR A 36 9.77 1.57 12.95
CA THR A 36 8.69 1.19 13.88
C THR A 36 7.33 1.11 13.17
N ARG A 37 7.08 2.01 12.21
CA ARG A 37 5.84 2.02 11.44
C ARG A 37 5.69 0.83 10.49
N MET A 38 6.80 0.31 9.96
CA MET A 38 6.81 -0.88 9.11
C MET A 38 6.67 -2.15 9.95
N VAL A 39 7.40 -2.25 11.07
CA VAL A 39 7.25 -3.38 12.01
C VAL A 39 5.82 -3.47 12.56
N ARG A 40 5.26 -2.30 12.91
CA ARG A 40 3.86 -1.88 12.73
C ARG A 40 2.85 -2.91 12.25
N THR A 41 2.96 -3.12 10.94
CA THR A 41 1.94 -3.68 10.06
C THR A 41 2.16 -5.17 9.84
N LEU A 42 3.31 -5.72 10.26
CA LEU A 42 3.63 -7.13 10.08
C LEU A 42 2.54 -8.08 10.59
N PRO A 43 1.86 -7.83 11.74
CA PRO A 43 0.76 -8.69 12.17
C PRO A 43 -0.38 -8.75 11.13
N THR A 44 -0.77 -7.62 10.55
CA THR A 44 -1.80 -7.53 9.51
C THR A 44 -1.34 -8.20 8.22
N LEU A 45 -0.14 -7.88 7.76
CA LEU A 45 0.40 -8.40 6.50
C LEU A 45 0.58 -9.93 6.57
N ASN A 46 1.19 -10.43 7.64
CA ASN A 46 1.38 -11.86 7.83
C ASN A 46 0.05 -12.60 7.97
N TYR A 47 -0.93 -12.04 8.69
CA TYR A 47 -2.27 -12.66 8.78
C TYR A 47 -2.91 -12.86 7.40
N LEU A 48 -2.83 -11.85 6.52
CA LEU A 48 -3.39 -11.93 5.17
C LEU A 48 -2.60 -12.92 4.29
N LEU A 49 -1.27 -12.91 4.38
CA LEU A 49 -0.39 -13.81 3.63
C LEU A 49 -0.57 -15.26 4.05
N ASP A 50 -0.64 -15.53 5.36
CA ASP A 50 -0.90 -16.85 5.93
C ASP A 50 -2.30 -17.35 5.58
N GLY A 51 -3.26 -16.42 5.43
CA GLY A 51 -4.59 -16.67 4.87
C GLY A 51 -4.62 -16.99 3.37
N GLY A 52 -3.48 -16.90 2.68
CA GLY A 52 -3.35 -17.22 1.26
C GLY A 52 -3.71 -16.07 0.32
N ALA A 53 -3.67 -14.82 0.79
CA ALA A 53 -3.81 -13.65 -0.07
C ALA A 53 -2.52 -13.34 -0.85
N ALA A 54 -2.66 -12.58 -1.93
CA ALA A 54 -1.58 -11.78 -2.49
C ALA A 54 -1.76 -10.33 -2.05
N LEU A 55 -0.68 -9.65 -1.68
CA LEU A 55 -0.76 -8.29 -1.14
C LEU A 55 -0.35 -7.23 -2.14
N ILE A 56 -1.13 -6.15 -2.18
CA ILE A 56 -0.84 -4.92 -2.89
C ILE A 56 -0.75 -3.82 -1.84
N ILE A 57 0.47 -3.49 -1.42
CA ILE A 57 0.74 -2.54 -0.35
C ILE A 57 0.85 -1.13 -0.94
N ALA A 58 0.09 -0.20 -0.36
CA ALA A 58 0.09 1.19 -0.77
C ALA A 58 0.37 2.11 0.42
N CYS A 59 1.33 3.02 0.24
CA CYS A 59 1.75 3.93 1.29
C CYS A 59 1.95 5.35 0.76
N HIS A 60 2.22 6.29 1.67
CA HIS A 60 2.73 7.60 1.28
C HIS A 60 4.03 7.87 2.04
N ILE A 61 4.94 8.61 1.42
CA ILE A 61 6.16 9.13 2.06
C ILE A 61 6.17 10.64 1.89
N GLY A 62 6.38 11.34 3.00
CA GLY A 62 6.49 12.80 3.03
C GLY A 62 5.31 13.54 2.42
N ARG A 63 5.62 14.68 1.82
CA ARG A 63 4.66 15.61 1.21
C ARG A 63 5.27 16.14 -0.10
N PRO A 64 5.33 15.32 -1.17
CA PRO A 64 5.77 15.81 -2.47
C PRO A 64 4.91 17.00 -2.90
N THR A 65 5.55 18.02 -3.46
CA THR A 65 4.87 19.25 -3.89
C THR A 65 4.27 19.08 -5.27
N GLU A 66 5.08 18.79 -6.30
CA GLU A 66 4.59 18.58 -7.68
C GLU A 66 5.47 17.64 -8.54
N ALA A 67 6.71 17.36 -8.12
CA ALA A 67 7.61 16.44 -8.82
C ALA A 67 7.66 15.07 -8.14
N ARG A 68 7.91 14.01 -8.92
CA ARG A 68 8.28 12.68 -8.41
C ARG A 68 9.69 12.73 -7.82
N GLU A 69 9.83 13.43 -6.70
CA GLU A 69 11.10 13.61 -6.01
C GLU A 69 11.60 12.26 -5.48
N ASP A 70 12.79 11.84 -5.90
CA ASP A 70 13.33 10.50 -5.63
C ASP A 70 13.35 10.12 -4.14
N LYS A 71 13.63 11.11 -3.26
CA LYS A 71 13.63 10.94 -1.80
C LYS A 71 12.28 10.52 -1.21
N PHE A 72 11.19 10.70 -1.96
CA PHE A 72 9.84 10.29 -1.56
C PHE A 72 9.39 9.00 -2.25
N SER A 73 10.25 8.36 -3.04
CA SER A 73 9.91 7.10 -3.70
C SER A 73 9.87 5.97 -2.68
N THR A 74 8.89 5.09 -2.85
CA THR A 74 8.75 3.86 -2.07
C THR A 74 9.77 2.79 -2.44
N LYS A 75 10.53 2.98 -3.54
CA LYS A 75 11.60 2.06 -3.94
C LYS A 75 12.63 1.85 -2.82
N HIS A 76 12.85 2.89 -2.01
CA HIS A 76 13.78 2.88 -0.87
C HIS A 76 13.29 2.00 0.29
N LEU A 77 12.02 1.60 0.30
CA LEU A 77 11.44 0.69 1.29
C LEU A 77 11.53 -0.79 0.88
N VAL A 78 11.73 -1.08 -0.41
CA VAL A 78 11.57 -2.43 -0.98
C VAL A 78 12.47 -3.44 -0.29
N LYS A 79 13.77 -3.12 -0.17
CA LYS A 79 14.76 -4.00 0.47
C LYS A 79 14.40 -4.29 1.92
N HIS A 80 14.13 -3.25 2.71
CA HIS A 80 13.79 -3.39 4.13
C HIS A 80 12.47 -4.17 4.33
N LEU A 81 11.45 -3.90 3.51
CA LEU A 81 10.18 -4.60 3.59
C LEU A 81 10.34 -6.08 3.23
N ALA A 82 11.19 -6.41 2.25
CA ALA A 82 11.51 -7.79 1.90
C ALA A 82 12.22 -8.53 3.04
N GLU A 83 13.17 -7.87 3.71
CA GLU A 83 13.85 -8.39 4.89
C GLU A 83 12.88 -8.65 6.06
N LEU A 84 11.99 -7.70 6.35
CA LEU A 84 10.99 -7.83 7.41
C LEU A 84 9.97 -8.96 7.15
N LEU A 85 9.56 -9.15 5.89
CA LEU A 85 8.58 -10.17 5.51
C LEU A 85 9.21 -11.53 5.19
N GLY A 86 10.54 -11.61 5.12
CA GLY A 86 11.28 -12.81 4.72
C GLY A 86 10.92 -13.31 3.32
N ARG A 87 10.53 -12.40 2.40
CA ARG A 87 10.05 -12.73 1.06
C ARG A 87 10.35 -11.63 0.05
N GLU A 88 10.32 -11.98 -1.22
CA GLU A 88 10.45 -11.01 -2.29
C GLU A 88 9.28 -10.01 -2.27
N VAL A 89 9.62 -8.74 -2.46
CA VAL A 89 8.66 -7.64 -2.64
C VAL A 89 8.86 -7.09 -4.04
N LYS A 90 7.86 -7.31 -4.91
CA LYS A 90 7.80 -6.66 -6.23
C LYS A 90 7.53 -5.18 -6.03
N TRP A 91 8.01 -4.34 -6.93
CA TRP A 91 7.78 -2.90 -6.88
C TRP A 91 7.23 -2.41 -8.21
N ALA A 92 6.19 -1.59 -8.16
CA ALA A 92 5.66 -0.88 -9.32
C ALA A 92 6.21 0.54 -9.33
N SER A 93 6.69 1.00 -10.49
CA SER A 93 7.20 2.36 -10.62
C SER A 93 6.10 3.43 -10.49
N ASP A 94 4.82 3.03 -10.53
CA ASP A 94 3.64 3.84 -10.30
C ASP A 94 2.61 3.11 -9.40
N CYS A 95 1.63 3.82 -8.82
CA CYS A 95 0.55 3.22 -8.03
C CYS A 95 -0.73 2.95 -8.85
N VAL A 96 -0.81 3.47 -10.07
CA VAL A 96 -1.92 3.24 -11.01
C VAL A 96 -1.38 3.13 -12.44
N GLY A 97 -2.22 2.67 -13.37
CA GLY A 97 -1.88 2.56 -14.78
C GLY A 97 -1.20 1.24 -15.16
N PRO A 98 -0.71 1.12 -16.41
CA PRO A 98 -0.43 -0.18 -17.04
C PRO A 98 0.58 -1.05 -16.29
N GLU A 99 1.60 -0.45 -15.68
CA GLU A 99 2.62 -1.21 -14.94
C GLU A 99 2.06 -1.77 -13.63
N ALA A 100 1.37 -0.93 -12.83
CA ALA A 100 0.73 -1.35 -11.60
C ALA A 100 -0.34 -2.43 -11.87
N GLU A 101 -1.15 -2.23 -12.91
CA GLU A 101 -2.17 -3.20 -13.36
C GLU A 101 -1.54 -4.53 -13.77
N LYS A 102 -0.48 -4.50 -14.57
CA LYS A 102 0.23 -5.71 -15.03
C LYS A 102 0.84 -6.48 -13.85
N LEU A 103 1.53 -5.78 -12.95
CA LEU A 103 2.15 -6.41 -11.79
C LEU A 103 1.09 -6.98 -10.84
N ALA A 104 0.02 -6.22 -10.56
CA ALA A 104 -1.09 -6.67 -9.72
C ALA A 104 -1.83 -7.86 -10.34
N ALA A 105 -2.05 -7.87 -11.66
CA ALA A 105 -2.68 -9.00 -12.36
C ALA A 105 -1.82 -10.27 -12.33
N GLY A 106 -0.49 -10.12 -12.33
CA GLY A 106 0.46 -11.23 -12.27
C GLY A 106 0.76 -11.76 -10.86
N LEU A 107 0.21 -11.15 -9.81
CA LEU A 107 0.43 -11.58 -8.43
C LEU A 107 -0.20 -12.95 -8.15
N LYS A 108 0.57 -13.82 -7.53
CA LYS A 108 0.14 -15.12 -7.02
C LYS A 108 -0.06 -15.06 -5.49
N PRO A 109 -0.88 -15.96 -4.92
CA PRO A 109 -1.00 -16.10 -3.46
C PRO A 109 0.37 -16.16 -2.76
N GLY A 110 0.53 -15.39 -1.69
CA GLY A 110 1.79 -15.27 -0.94
C GLY A 110 2.79 -14.25 -1.49
N GLU A 111 2.57 -13.70 -2.70
CA GLU A 111 3.40 -12.64 -3.26
C GLU A 111 2.97 -11.25 -2.79
N VAL A 112 3.92 -10.32 -2.82
CA VAL A 112 3.73 -8.94 -2.36
C VAL A 112 4.17 -7.96 -3.45
N LEU A 113 3.34 -6.95 -3.71
CA LEU A 113 3.63 -5.79 -4.53
C LEU A 113 3.59 -4.53 -3.66
N LEU A 114 4.65 -3.72 -3.72
CA LEU A 114 4.67 -2.36 -3.20
C LEU A 114 4.41 -1.38 -4.35
N LEU A 115 3.32 -0.62 -4.23
CA LEU A 115 2.99 0.46 -5.16
C LEU A 115 3.83 1.71 -4.86
N GLU A 116 4.01 2.55 -5.89
CA GLU A 116 4.66 3.83 -5.71
C GLU A 116 3.87 4.78 -4.79
N ASN A 117 4.53 5.83 -4.30
CA ASN A 117 3.98 6.82 -3.38
C ASN A 117 2.67 7.41 -3.89
N LEU A 118 1.59 7.13 -3.17
CA LEU A 118 0.23 7.61 -3.47
C LEU A 118 0.16 9.13 -3.64
N ARG A 119 1.02 9.89 -2.94
CA ARG A 119 1.02 11.36 -3.01
C ARG A 119 1.74 11.95 -4.23
N TYR A 120 2.33 11.14 -5.10
CA TYR A 120 2.74 11.60 -6.43
C TYR A 120 1.54 11.93 -7.32
N HIS A 121 0.36 11.37 -7.01
CA HIS A 121 -0.90 11.74 -7.62
C HIS A 121 -1.62 12.77 -6.75
N LYS A 122 -1.90 13.95 -7.31
CA LYS A 122 -2.63 15.03 -6.60
C LYS A 122 -4.07 14.61 -6.27
N GLU A 123 -4.59 13.67 -7.05
CA GLU A 123 -5.88 13.02 -6.98
C GLU A 123 -6.10 12.33 -5.61
N GLU A 124 -5.04 11.77 -5.01
CA GLU A 124 -5.07 11.14 -3.69
C GLU A 124 -5.64 12.06 -2.61
N LYS A 125 -5.11 13.29 -2.52
CA LYS A 125 -5.54 14.27 -1.50
C LYS A 125 -6.92 14.86 -1.80
N LYS A 126 -7.38 14.76 -3.05
CA LYS A 126 -8.68 15.27 -3.51
C LYS A 126 -9.80 14.24 -3.36
N ASN A 127 -9.49 13.03 -2.90
CA ASN A 127 -10.43 11.91 -2.90
C ASN A 127 -11.06 11.69 -4.27
N ASP A 128 -10.25 11.80 -5.32
CA ASP A 128 -10.76 11.72 -6.69
C ASP A 128 -11.35 10.32 -6.96
N PRO A 129 -12.63 10.22 -7.40
CA PRO A 129 -13.27 8.93 -7.64
C PRO A 129 -12.61 8.12 -8.76
N GLY A 130 -12.07 8.78 -9.80
CA GLY A 130 -11.40 8.10 -10.90
C GLY A 130 -10.11 7.45 -10.45
N PHE A 131 -9.33 8.14 -9.62
CA PHE A 131 -8.11 7.60 -9.02
C PHE A 131 -8.42 6.50 -7.99
N ALA A 132 -9.44 6.68 -7.14
CA ALA A 132 -9.90 5.64 -6.22
C ALA A 132 -10.29 4.35 -6.96
N LYS A 133 -11.03 4.47 -8.07
CA LYS A 133 -11.43 3.34 -8.91
C LYS A 133 -10.23 2.63 -9.56
N GLN A 134 -9.20 3.38 -9.97
CA GLN A 134 -7.96 2.78 -10.49
C GLN A 134 -7.18 2.02 -9.42
N LEU A 135 -7.19 2.47 -8.17
CA LEU A 135 -6.59 1.70 -7.07
C LEU A 135 -7.43 0.46 -6.75
N ALA A 136 -8.75 0.60 -6.72
CA ALA A 136 -9.69 -0.48 -6.47
C ALA A 136 -9.57 -1.61 -7.50
N SER A 137 -9.39 -1.29 -8.78
CA SER A 137 -9.30 -2.28 -9.86
C SER A 137 -8.11 -3.24 -9.74
N LEU A 138 -7.12 -2.93 -8.90
CA LEU A 138 -5.94 -3.77 -8.68
C LEU A 138 -6.23 -4.98 -7.78
N ALA A 139 -7.24 -4.88 -6.91
CA ALA A 139 -7.50 -5.81 -5.82
C ALA A 139 -8.97 -6.30 -5.79
N ASP A 140 -9.22 -7.33 -4.98
CA ASP A 140 -10.57 -7.83 -4.68
C ASP A 140 -11.10 -7.30 -3.34
N ILE A 141 -10.21 -6.86 -2.45
CA ILE A 141 -10.51 -6.42 -1.08
C ILE A 141 -9.61 -5.23 -0.75
N ALA A 142 -10.15 -4.23 -0.04
CA ALA A 142 -9.36 -3.17 0.58
C ALA A 142 -9.31 -3.33 2.12
N VAL A 143 -8.12 -3.17 2.68
CA VAL A 143 -7.83 -3.16 4.12
C VAL A 143 -7.11 -1.85 4.45
N ASP A 144 -7.62 -1.10 5.42
CA ASP A 144 -6.96 0.09 5.96
C ASP A 144 -6.31 -0.23 7.31
N ASP A 145 -4.98 -0.28 7.31
CA ASP A 145 -4.13 -0.42 8.51
C ASP A 145 -3.30 0.86 8.76
N ALA A 146 -3.82 2.01 8.29
CA ALA A 146 -3.16 3.31 8.37
C ALA A 146 -4.00 4.33 9.16
N PHE A 147 -4.34 4.00 10.42
CA PHE A 147 -5.16 4.86 11.28
C PHE A 147 -4.65 6.32 11.37
N GLY A 148 -3.34 6.54 11.30
CA GLY A 148 -2.71 7.86 11.30
C GLY A 148 -3.17 8.79 10.17
N VAL A 149 -3.74 8.26 9.09
CA VAL A 149 -4.32 9.04 7.97
C VAL A 149 -5.83 8.88 7.82
N ALA A 150 -6.47 8.03 8.62
CA ALA A 150 -7.91 7.78 8.56
C ALA A 150 -8.79 9.02 8.88
N HIS A 151 -8.21 10.04 9.53
CA HIS A 151 -8.87 11.32 9.77
C HIS A 151 -9.02 12.20 8.50
N ARG A 152 -8.49 11.76 7.35
CA ARG A 152 -8.55 12.48 6.07
C ARG A 152 -9.35 11.68 5.06
N ALA A 153 -10.22 12.36 4.34
CA ALA A 153 -10.91 11.81 3.17
C ALA A 153 -9.94 11.82 1.98
N HIS A 154 -9.08 10.82 1.90
CA HIS A 154 -8.20 10.58 0.74
C HIS A 154 -8.70 9.39 -0.08
N ALA A 155 -8.33 9.33 -1.35
CA ALA A 155 -8.77 8.29 -2.27
C ALA A 155 -8.39 6.88 -1.77
N SER A 156 -7.14 6.67 -1.37
CA SER A 156 -6.64 5.37 -0.88
C SER A 156 -7.17 4.92 0.49
N ASN A 157 -7.91 5.78 1.19
CA ASN A 157 -8.48 5.48 2.51
C ASN A 157 -10.01 5.40 2.46
N VAL A 158 -10.65 6.39 1.83
CA VAL A 158 -12.10 6.57 1.82
C VAL A 158 -12.67 6.24 0.45
N GLY A 159 -12.15 6.84 -0.61
CA GLY A 159 -12.69 6.66 -1.97
C GLY A 159 -12.65 5.21 -2.45
N ILE A 160 -11.56 4.48 -2.16
CA ILE A 160 -11.35 3.11 -2.61
C ILE A 160 -12.42 2.13 -2.11
N ALA A 161 -13.00 2.40 -0.93
CA ALA A 161 -14.04 1.54 -0.33
C ALA A 161 -15.41 1.66 -1.02
N ALA A 162 -15.56 2.54 -2.02
CA ALA A 162 -16.78 2.65 -2.80
C ALA A 162 -16.89 1.58 -3.90
N ASP A 163 -15.78 0.98 -4.31
CA ASP A 163 -15.68 0.10 -5.49
C ASP A 163 -15.18 -1.33 -5.15
N LEU A 164 -15.09 -1.70 -3.86
CA LEU A 164 -14.64 -3.02 -3.36
C LEU A 164 -15.53 -3.57 -2.23
#